data_AF-A0A1G2BW41-F1
#
_entry.id   AF-A0A1G2BW41-F1
#
_cell.length_a   1.000
_cell.length_b   1.000
_cell.length_c   1.000
_cell.angle_alpha   90.00
_cell.angle_beta   90.00
_cell.angle_gamma   90.00
#
_symmetry.space_group_name_H-M   'P 1'
#
loop_
_entity.id
_entity.type
_entity.pdbx_description
1 polymer ?
#
loop_
_entity_poly.entity_id
_entity_poly.type
_entity_poly.pdbx_seq_one_letter_code
_entity_poly.pdbx_strand_id
1 'polypeptide(L)' 'MLAETATTAISNKQEPKTFNANKQAARDGGDIAGGARKKLEKRLGRLVVSKNNFLKNSENKMLR' A
#
# COMPACT_ATOMS: atom_id res chain seq x y z
N MET A 1 4.57 -6.91 -4.13
CA MET A 1 3.37 -6.04 -4.27
C MET A 1 3.72 -4.75 -5.02
N LEU A 2 2.79 -4.04 -5.68
CA LEU A 2 3.16 -2.82 -6.46
C LEU A 2 3.69 -1.68 -5.58
N ALA A 3 3.05 -1.41 -4.44
CA ALA A 3 3.48 -0.37 -3.50
C ALA A 3 4.88 -0.64 -2.94
N GLU A 4 5.16 -1.91 -2.63
CA GLU A 4 6.46 -2.38 -2.16
C GLU A 4 7.54 -2.21 -3.23
N THR A 5 7.29 -2.67 -4.47
CA THR A 5 8.24 -2.50 -5.57
C THR A 5 8.52 -1.02 -5.85
N ALA A 6 7.48 -0.17 -5.85
CA ALA A 6 7.63 1.26 -6.04
C ALA A 6 8.44 1.91 -4.91
N THR A 7 8.11 1.60 -3.65
CA THR A 7 8.85 2.09 -2.48
C THR A 7 10.31 1.68 -2.55
N THR A 8 10.61 0.42 -2.86
CA THR A 8 11.99 -0.09 -2.99
C THR A 8 12.74 0.63 -4.11
N ALA A 9 12.13 0.81 -5.28
CA ALA A 9 12.76 1.55 -6.38
C ALA A 9 13.06 3.01 -6.01
N ILE A 10 12.14 3.66 -5.30
CA ILE A 10 12.30 5.04 -4.81
C ILE A 10 13.41 5.10 -3.77
N SER A 11 13.38 4.24 -2.76
CA SER A 11 14.39 4.17 -1.70
C SER A 11 15.78 3.88 -2.26
N ASN A 12 15.92 2.95 -3.20
CA ASN A 12 17.20 2.65 -3.85
C ASN A 12 17.73 3.86 -4.65
N LYS A 13 16.83 4.68 -5.20
CA LYS A 13 17.24 5.87 -5.97
C LYS A 13 17.58 7.07 -5.08
N GLN A 14 16.88 7.25 -3.97
CA GLN A 14 17.05 8.40 -3.07
C GLN A 14 18.06 8.13 -1.94
N GLU A 15 18.35 6.86 -1.65
CA GLU A 15 19.24 6.41 -0.56
C GLU A 15 18.97 7.14 0.77
N PRO A 16 17.72 7.12 1.28
CA PRO A 16 17.31 7.90 2.43
C PRO A 16 18.03 7.45 3.70
N LYS A 17 18.77 8.37 4.34
CA LYS A 17 19.55 8.11 5.56
C LYS A 17 18.76 8.31 6.86
N THR A 18 17.62 9.00 6.79
CA THR A 18 16.82 9.34 7.97
C THR A 18 15.49 8.62 7.94
N PHE A 19 14.88 8.45 9.11
CA PHE A 19 13.55 7.89 9.23
C PHE A 19 12.50 8.71 8.45
N ASN A 20 12.59 10.05 8.51
CA ASN A 20 11.65 10.92 7.81
C ASN A 20 11.72 10.76 6.28
N ALA A 21 12.93 10.61 5.72
CA ALA A 21 13.11 10.38 4.29
C ALA A 21 12.60 8.98 3.88
N ASN A 22 12.86 7.95 4.69
CA ASN A 22 12.31 6.61 4.46
C ASN A 22 10.77 6.61 4.52
N LYS A 23 10.19 7.35 5.47
CA LYS A 23 8.74 7.54 5.58
C LYS A 23 8.17 8.21 4.33
N GLN A 24 8.91 9.15 3.73
CA GLN A 24 8.48 9.78 2.49
C GLN A 24 8.50 8.79 1.31
N ALA A 25 9.57 8.02 1.14
CA ALA A 25 9.66 7.00 0.08
C ALA A 25 8.52 5.97 0.17
N ALA A 26 8.15 5.54 1.38
CA ALA A 26 7.02 4.65 1.61
C ALA A 26 5.66 5.28 1.25
N ARG A 27 5.49 6.58 1.52
CA ARG A 27 4.29 7.33 1.10
C ARG A 27 4.20 7.42 -0.42
N ASP A 28 5.31 7.78 -1.07
CA ASP A 28 5.36 7.92 -2.52
C ASP A 28 5.06 6.59 -3.22
N GLY A 29 5.64 5.49 -2.75
CA GLY A 29 5.35 4.15 -3.27
C GLY A 29 3.89 3.72 -3.06
N GLY A 30 3.32 4.05 -1.90
CA GLY A 30 1.90 3.87 -1.60
C GLY A 30 0.98 4.67 -2.54
N ASP A 31 1.33 5.93 -2.81
CA ASP A 31 0.57 6.83 -3.68
C ASP A 31 0.59 6.36 -5.14
N ILE A 32 1.73 5.88 -5.63
CA ILE A 32 1.85 5.27 -6.97
C ILE A 32 0.91 4.07 -7.09
N ALA A 33 0.95 3.15 -6.12
CA ALA A 33 0.08 1.97 -6.13
C ALA A 33 -1.40 2.35 -5.99
N GLY A 34 -1.71 3.32 -5.13
CA GLY A 34 -3.06 3.86 -4.97
C GLY A 34 -3.59 4.50 -6.26
N GLY A 35 -2.74 5.23 -6.98
CA GLY A 35 -3.06 5.81 -8.28
C GLY A 35 -3.31 4.74 -9.35
N ALA A 36 -2.45 3.72 -9.42
CA ALA A 36 -2.63 2.59 -10.34
C ALA A 36 -3.94 1.84 -10.06
N ARG A 37 -4.24 1.57 -8.78
CA ARG A 37 -5.51 0.98 -8.35
C ARG A 37 -6.71 1.81 -8.80
N LYS A 38 -6.72 3.11 -8.53
CA LYS A 38 -7.83 4.01 -8.93
C LYS A 38 -8.03 4.01 -10.45
N LYS A 39 -6.93 4.05 -11.23
CA LYS A 39 -6.98 3.96 -12.69
C LYS A 39 -7.58 2.64 -13.16
N LEU A 40 -7.22 1.53 -12.51
CA LEU A 40 -7.76 0.21 -12.80
C LEU A 40 -9.26 0.14 -12.50
N GLU A 41 -9.68 0.58 -11.31
CA GLU A 41 -11.10 0.63 -10.91
C GLU A 41 -11.95 1.46 -11.88
N LYS A 42 -11.43 2.62 -12.32
CA LYS A 42 -12.10 3.46 -13.33
C LYS A 42 -12.29 2.74 -14.66
N ARG A 43 -11.29 1.96 -15.11
CA ARG A 43 -11.39 1.17 -16.35
C ARG A 43 -12.32 -0.03 -16.21
N LEU A 44 -12.37 -0.65 -15.04
CA LEU A 44 -13.21 -1.81 -14.78
C LEU A 44 -14.67 -1.47 -14.48
N GLY A 45 -14.97 -0.21 -14.13
CA GLY A 45 -16.31 0.22 -13.70
C GLY A 45 -16.75 -0.40 -12.37
N ARG A 46 -15.83 -1.04 -11.63
CA ARG A 46 -16.08 -1.65 -10.32
C ARG A 46 -14.89 -1.45 -9.39
N LEU A 47 -15.17 -1.46 -8.09
CA LEU A 47 -14.15 -1.39 -7.05
C LEU A 47 -13.36 -2.70 -6.96
N VAL A 48 -12.04 -2.60 -6.90
CA VAL A 48 -11.13 -3.74 -6.67
C VAL A 48 -11.00 -4.01 -5.17
N VAL A 49 -11.12 -2.95 -4.35
CA VAL A 49 -11.18 -3.06 -2.89
C VAL A 49 -12.51 -2.50 -2.41
N SER A 50 -13.19 -3.26 -1.56
CA SER A 50 -14.43 -2.84 -0.91
C SER A 50 -14.26 -2.96 0.60
N LYS A 51 -14.86 -2.02 1.34
CA LYS A 51 -14.92 -2.07 2.81
C LYS A 51 -15.71 -3.27 3.34
N ASN A 52 -16.52 -3.90 2.47
CA ASN A 52 -17.35 -5.05 2.83
C ASN A 52 -16.60 -6.39 2.84
N ASN A 53 -15.36 -6.47 2.34
CA ASN A 53 -14.58 -7.71 2.40
C ASN A 53 -13.69 -7.76 3.65
N PHE A 54 -14.23 -7.33 4.79
CA PHE A 54 -13.59 -7.57 6.08
C PHE A 54 -14.06 -8.94 6.57
N LEU A 55 -13.17 -9.93 6.53
CA LEU A 55 -13.37 -11.16 7.28
C LEU A 55 -13.43 -10.76 8.76
N LYS A 56 -14.62 -10.80 9.37
CA LYS A 56 -14.72 -10.75 10.84
C LYS A 56 -13.92 -11.95 11.34
N ASN A 57 -12.68 -11.73 11.78
CA ASN A 57 -11.97 -12.69 12.61
C ASN A 57 -12.76 -12.81 13.92
N SER A 58 -13.79 -13.66 13.94
CA SER A 58 -14.03 -14.45 15.14
C SER A 58 -12.79 -15.31 15.28
N GLU A 59 -11.91 -14.97 16.21
CA GLU A 59 -11.21 -15.90 17.11
C GLU A 59 -10.35 -15.08 18.05
N ASN A 60 -10.92 -14.92 19.24
CA ASN A 60 -10.32 -14.41 20.45
C ASN A 60 -9.17 -15.34 20.87
N LYS A 61 -8.00 -15.25 20.23
CA LYS A 61 -6.81 -15.92 20.76
C LYS A 61 -6.14 -14.99 21.75
N MET A 62 -6.70 -14.97 22.96
CA MET A 62 -5.99 -14.53 24.16
C MET A 62 -4.65 -15.27 24.17
N LEU A 63 -3.57 -14.57 23.87
CA LEU A 63 -2.23 -15.02 24.25
C LEU A 63 -2.13 -14.74 25.75
N ARG A 64 -2.39 -15.79 26.54
CA ARG A 64 -1.92 -15.88 27.93
C ARG A 64 -0.43 -16.19 27.94
#